data_AF-A0A7S3DY32-F1
#
_entry.id   AF-A0A7S3DY32-F1
#
_cell.length_a   1.000
_cell.length_b   1.000
_cell.length_c   1.000
_cell.angle_alpha   90.00
_cell.angle_beta   90.00
_cell.angle_gamma   90.00
#
_symmetry.space_group_name_H-M   'P 1'
#
loop_
_entity.id
_entity.type
_entity.pdbx_description
1 polymer ?
#
loop_
_entity_poly.entity_id
_entity_poly.type
_entity_poly.pdbx_seq_one_letter_code
_entity_poly.pdbx_strand_id
1 'polypeptide(L)'
;SDPSKVVTKPHGHGDIHALLHQNEVAKKWKEEMGIEWMCLFQDTNGLAFHTLPVMLGVSSKLDLIMNSLAVPRKAKQAIGAVTKLKNTKTGEYRTINVEYNQLDPLLRASGFKDGDVNDKKTGFSPYPGNINQLVFKLEDYVELLEATSGLMPEFVNPKYKDDKKTIFKKPTRLECM
;
A
#
# COMPACT_ATOMS: atom_id res chain seq x y z
N SER A 1 23.95 16.06 -15.77
CA SER A 1 22.59 16.40 -16.23
C SER A 1 22.62 17.81 -16.77
N ASP A 2 21.82 18.09 -17.80
CA ASP A 2 21.66 19.43 -18.36
C ASP A 2 20.95 20.33 -17.33
N PRO A 3 21.59 21.42 -16.84
CA PRO A 3 21.02 22.30 -15.82
C PRO A 3 19.80 23.10 -16.32
N SER A 4 19.54 23.11 -17.63
CA SER A 4 18.38 23.78 -18.23
C SER A 4 17.11 22.91 -18.23
N LYS A 5 17.21 21.62 -17.90
CA LYS A 5 16.08 20.69 -17.91
C LYS A 5 15.49 20.49 -16.52
N VAL A 6 14.17 20.39 -16.44
CA VAL A 6 13.46 20.02 -15.21
C VAL A 6 13.86 18.61 -14.81
N VAL A 7 14.27 18.44 -13.56
CA VAL A 7 14.62 17.13 -13.00
C VAL A 7 13.33 16.35 -12.72
N THR A 8 13.19 15.19 -13.36
CA THR A 8 12.03 14.30 -13.16
C THR A 8 12.42 13.06 -12.35
N LYS A 9 11.43 12.48 -11.69
CA LYS A 9 11.51 11.21 -10.96
C LYS A 9 10.19 10.47 -11.11
N PRO A 10 10.18 9.13 -11.07
CA PRO A 10 8.93 8.38 -11.01
C PRO A 10 8.08 8.81 -9.82
N HIS A 11 6.77 8.86 -10.03
CA HIS A 11 5.80 9.24 -9.02
C HIS A 11 5.65 8.11 -8.00
N GLY A 12 5.27 6.91 -8.42
CA GLY A 12 5.24 5.74 -7.55
C GLY A 12 4.55 4.57 -8.21
N HIS A 13 4.48 3.42 -7.53
CA HIS A 13 3.78 2.26 -8.08
C HIS A 13 2.26 2.41 -8.06
N GLY A 14 1.71 3.34 -7.27
CA GLY A 14 0.27 3.65 -7.29
C GLY A 14 -0.23 4.19 -8.64
N ASP A 15 0.65 4.63 -9.54
CA ASP A 15 0.29 5.04 -10.90
C ASP A 15 -0.38 3.92 -11.71
N ILE A 16 -0.15 2.66 -11.33
CA ILE A 16 -0.77 1.51 -12.00
C ILE A 16 -2.29 1.61 -12.03
N HIS A 17 -2.92 2.18 -11.00
CA HIS A 17 -4.37 2.30 -10.91
C HIS A 17 -4.92 3.28 -11.97
N ALA A 18 -4.30 4.46 -12.09
CA ALA A 18 -4.63 5.43 -13.13
C ALA A 18 -4.32 4.87 -14.53
N LEU A 19 -3.20 4.15 -14.70
CA LEU A 19 -2.85 3.54 -15.99
C LEU A 19 -3.87 2.46 -16.42
N LEU A 20 -4.33 1.61 -15.48
CA LEU A 20 -5.35 0.60 -15.73
C LEU A 20 -6.70 1.23 -16.11
N HIS A 21 -7.06 2.35 -15.49
CA HIS A 21 -8.27 3.11 -15.80
C HIS A 21 -8.18 3.80 -17.16
N GLN A 22 -7.15 4.64 -17.37
CA GLN A 22 -6.99 5.46 -18.57
C GLN A 22 -6.88 4.65 -19.87
N ASN A 23 -6.35 3.42 -19.79
CA ASN A 23 -6.22 2.53 -20.95
C ASN A 23 -7.35 1.49 -21.02
N GLU A 24 -8.37 1.60 -20.15
CA GLU A 24 -9.53 0.70 -20.04
C GLU A 24 -9.15 -0.77 -19.84
N VAL A 25 -7.95 -1.07 -19.34
CA VAL A 25 -7.43 -2.44 -19.23
C VAL A 25 -8.26 -3.26 -18.24
N ALA A 26 -8.48 -2.71 -17.04
CA ALA A 26 -9.27 -3.40 -16.02
C ALA A 26 -10.73 -3.58 -16.46
N LYS A 27 -11.29 -2.60 -17.17
CA LYS A 27 -12.64 -2.66 -17.72
C LYS A 27 -12.78 -3.75 -18.78
N LYS A 28 -11.84 -3.85 -19.73
CA LYS A 28 -11.80 -4.91 -20.75
C LYS A 28 -11.68 -6.30 -20.14
N TRP A 29 -10.81 -6.44 -19.14
CA TRP A 29 -10.69 -7.71 -18.40
C TRP A 29 -12.01 -8.16 -17.78
N LYS A 30 -12.76 -7.23 -17.18
CA LYS A 30 -14.08 -7.50 -16.61
C LYS A 30 -15.13 -7.79 -17.69
N GLU A 31 -15.36 -6.85 -18.60
CA GLU A 31 -16.53 -6.85 -19.50
C GLU A 31 -16.36 -7.78 -20.69
N GLU A 32 -15.16 -7.84 -21.29
CA GLU A 32 -14.91 -8.60 -22.51
C GLU A 32 -14.35 -10.00 -22.23
N MET A 33 -13.53 -10.13 -21.17
CA MET A 33 -12.84 -11.39 -20.86
C MET A 33 -13.48 -12.18 -19.72
N GLY A 34 -14.42 -11.61 -18.97
CA GLY A 34 -15.05 -12.26 -17.83
C GLY A 34 -14.07 -12.59 -16.70
N ILE A 35 -12.98 -11.83 -16.55
CA ILE A 35 -12.03 -12.02 -15.46
C ILE A 35 -12.68 -11.52 -14.16
N GLU A 36 -12.68 -12.36 -13.13
CA GLU A 36 -13.30 -12.01 -11.83
C GLU A 36 -12.30 -11.43 -10.82
N TRP A 37 -11.00 -11.74 -10.96
CA TRP A 37 -9.99 -11.43 -9.96
C TRP A 37 -8.71 -10.91 -10.57
N MET A 38 -8.10 -9.90 -9.92
CA MET A 38 -6.80 -9.35 -10.31
C MET A 38 -5.80 -9.54 -9.18
N CYS A 39 -4.61 -10.03 -9.53
CA CYS A 39 -3.47 -10.14 -8.62
C CYS A 39 -2.40 -9.11 -9.01
N LEU A 40 -1.96 -8.28 -8.07
CA LEU A 40 -0.78 -7.42 -8.23
C LEU A 40 0.37 -7.97 -7.38
N PHE A 41 1.55 -8.06 -7.98
CA PHE A 41 2.75 -8.63 -7.35
C PHE A 41 3.99 -7.78 -7.61
N GLN A 42 4.98 -7.92 -6.74
CA GLN A 42 6.28 -7.23 -6.86
C GLN A 42 7.29 -8.02 -7.70
N ASP A 43 8.12 -7.30 -8.44
CA ASP A 43 9.07 -7.79 -9.46
C ASP A 43 10.03 -8.90 -8.99
N THR A 44 10.48 -8.84 -7.74
CA THR A 44 11.60 -9.63 -7.22
C THR A 44 11.18 -10.61 -6.13
N ASN A 45 9.88 -10.83 -5.94
CA ASN A 45 9.35 -11.83 -5.01
C ASN A 45 8.82 -13.07 -5.75
N GLY A 46 9.72 -13.93 -6.24
CA GLY A 46 9.33 -15.16 -6.95
C GLY A 46 8.51 -16.14 -6.12
N LEU A 47 8.59 -16.07 -4.78
CA LEU A 47 7.79 -16.92 -3.89
C LEU A 47 6.30 -16.55 -3.88
N ALA A 48 5.94 -15.36 -4.38
CA ALA A 48 4.56 -14.91 -4.45
C ALA A 48 3.65 -15.89 -5.22
N PHE A 49 4.18 -16.59 -6.23
CA PHE A 49 3.41 -17.55 -7.03
C PHE A 49 2.97 -18.81 -6.26
N HIS A 50 3.55 -19.09 -5.10
CA HIS A 50 3.03 -20.11 -4.19
C HIS A 50 1.86 -19.59 -3.35
N THR A 51 1.89 -18.32 -2.97
CA THR A 51 0.92 -17.72 -2.03
C THR A 51 -0.27 -17.07 -2.71
N LEU A 52 -0.11 -16.52 -3.92
CA LEU A 52 -1.18 -15.83 -4.66
C LEU A 52 -2.38 -16.75 -4.94
N PRO A 53 -2.22 -18.02 -5.39
CA PRO A 53 -3.36 -18.91 -5.59
C PRO A 53 -4.11 -19.22 -4.28
N VAL A 54 -3.38 -19.39 -3.17
CA VAL A 54 -3.99 -19.62 -1.85
C VAL A 54 -4.75 -18.38 -1.39
N MET A 55 -4.14 -17.21 -1.57
CA MET A 55 -4.75 -15.92 -1.24
C MET A 55 -6.01 -15.66 -2.05
N LEU A 56 -6.02 -15.99 -3.35
CA LEU A 56 -7.20 -15.95 -4.20
C LEU A 56 -8.30 -16.88 -3.68
N GLY A 57 -7.97 -18.14 -3.37
CA GLY A 57 -8.94 -19.10 -2.83
C GLY A 57 -9.58 -18.64 -1.51
N VAL A 58 -8.78 -18.03 -0.62
CA VAL A 58 -9.28 -17.42 0.62
C VAL A 58 -10.19 -16.23 0.32
N SER A 59 -9.78 -15.36 -0.62
CA SER A 59 -10.56 -14.16 -0.99
C SER A 59 -11.91 -14.53 -1.59
N SER A 60 -11.95 -15.54 -2.46
CA SER A 60 -13.19 -16.07 -3.02
C SER A 60 -14.08 -16.70 -1.95
N LYS A 61 -13.54 -17.54 -1.06
CA LYS A 61 -14.32 -18.20 -0.01
C LYS A 61 -14.92 -17.24 1.01
N LEU A 62 -14.23 -16.15 1.31
CA LEU A 62 -14.64 -15.15 2.30
C LEU A 62 -15.29 -13.90 1.68
N ASP A 63 -15.47 -13.89 0.36
CA ASP A 63 -15.97 -12.74 -0.43
C ASP A 63 -15.25 -11.42 -0.11
N LEU A 64 -13.91 -11.46 -0.11
CA LEU A 64 -13.08 -10.29 0.14
C LEU A 64 -12.92 -9.45 -1.13
N ILE A 65 -13.35 -8.18 -1.08
CA ILE A 65 -13.16 -7.22 -2.18
C ILE A 65 -11.66 -6.93 -2.43
N MET A 66 -10.89 -6.84 -1.36
CA MET A 66 -9.43 -6.64 -1.40
C MET A 66 -8.80 -7.52 -0.32
N ASN A 67 -7.69 -8.15 -0.66
CA ASN A 67 -6.86 -8.90 0.27
C ASN A 67 -5.40 -8.44 0.10
N SER A 68 -4.67 -8.31 1.20
CA SER A 68 -3.25 -8.00 1.21
C SER A 68 -2.48 -9.14 1.86
N LEU A 69 -1.52 -9.71 1.15
CA LEU A 69 -0.68 -10.75 1.71
C LEU A 69 0.21 -10.14 2.79
N ALA A 70 0.13 -10.71 3.98
CA ALA A 70 0.92 -10.26 5.11
C ALA A 70 1.77 -11.39 5.70
N VAL A 71 2.88 -11.00 6.32
CA VAL A 71 3.80 -11.89 7.02
C VAL A 71 4.00 -11.44 8.47
N PRO A 72 4.36 -12.35 9.39
CA PRO A 72 4.84 -11.95 10.71
C PRO A 72 6.06 -11.02 10.54
N ARG A 73 5.99 -9.82 11.10
CA ARG A 73 7.09 -8.85 11.05
C ARG A 73 7.60 -8.54 12.45
N LYS A 74 8.87 -8.14 12.55
CA LYS A 74 9.39 -7.53 13.78
C LYS A 74 9.00 -6.07 13.84
N ALA A 75 8.78 -5.56 15.05
CA ALA A 75 8.64 -4.14 15.28
C ALA A 75 9.84 -3.37 14.72
N LYS A 76 9.58 -2.21 14.11
CA LYS A 76 10.55 -1.33 13.45
C LYS A 76 11.24 -1.93 12.23
N GLN A 77 10.80 -3.08 11.75
CA GLN A 77 11.25 -3.63 10.48
C GLN A 77 10.81 -2.71 9.33
N ALA A 78 11.64 -2.55 8.31
CA ALA A 78 11.39 -1.69 7.15
C ALA A 78 10.37 -2.31 6.17
N ILE A 79 9.17 -2.57 6.68
CA ILE A 79 8.01 -3.11 5.95
C ILE A 79 6.75 -2.48 6.56
N GLY A 80 5.84 -2.02 5.69
CA GLY A 80 4.57 -1.45 6.12
C GLY A 80 3.73 -2.44 6.93
N ALA A 81 2.82 -1.93 7.75
CA ALA A 81 1.97 -2.75 8.60
C ALA A 81 0.50 -2.61 8.21
N VAL A 82 -0.21 -3.73 8.10
CA VAL A 82 -1.67 -3.73 7.95
C VAL A 82 -2.29 -3.36 9.28
N THR A 83 -3.02 -2.25 9.30
CA THR A 83 -3.65 -1.70 10.51
C THR A 83 -5.12 -1.38 10.26
N LYS A 84 -5.92 -1.39 11.33
CA LYS A 84 -7.30 -0.87 11.30
C LYS A 84 -7.32 0.51 11.94
N LEU A 85 -7.49 1.54 11.13
CA LEU A 85 -7.54 2.93 11.57
C LEU A 85 -8.99 3.37 11.74
N LYS A 86 -9.24 4.25 12.71
CA LYS A 86 -10.52 4.93 12.90
C LYS A 86 -10.36 6.40 12.55
N ASN A 87 -11.18 6.91 11.65
CA ASN A 87 -11.29 8.34 11.43
C ASN A 87 -12.01 8.96 12.64
N THR A 88 -11.34 9.84 13.38
CA THR A 88 -11.90 10.44 14.60
C THR A 88 -13.02 11.44 14.32
N LYS A 89 -13.12 11.97 13.09
CA LYS A 89 -14.17 12.91 12.68
C LYS A 89 -15.42 12.20 12.19
N THR A 90 -15.27 11.18 11.34
CA THR A 90 -16.41 10.46 10.73
C THR A 90 -16.81 9.20 11.49
N GLY A 91 -15.92 8.67 12.34
CA GLY A 91 -16.13 7.41 13.05
C GLY A 91 -15.87 6.16 12.21
N GLU A 92 -15.65 6.32 10.89
CA GLU A 92 -15.41 5.22 9.95
C GLU A 92 -14.09 4.49 10.24
N TYR A 93 -14.08 3.21 9.91
CA TYR A 93 -12.88 2.38 9.99
C TYR A 93 -12.33 2.09 8.60
N ARG A 94 -11.01 2.03 8.48
CA ARG A 94 -10.32 1.58 7.27
C ARG A 94 -9.22 0.59 7.64
N THR A 95 -9.14 -0.51 6.91
CA THR A 95 -8.01 -1.44 7.01
C THR A 95 -7.02 -1.07 5.92
N ILE A 96 -5.86 -0.53 6.30
CA ILE A 96 -4.88 -0.02 5.35
C ILE A 96 -3.45 -0.33 5.78
N ASN A 97 -2.55 -0.29 4.81
CA ASN A 97 -1.13 -0.25 5.06
C ASN A 97 -0.72 1.09 5.69
N VAL A 98 0.04 1.04 6.78
CA VAL A 98 0.74 2.17 7.36
C VAL A 98 2.23 1.92 7.21
N GLU A 99 2.93 2.84 6.54
CA GLU A 99 4.35 2.70 6.31
C GLU A 99 5.15 2.64 7.62
N TYR A 100 6.23 1.86 7.61
CA TYR A 100 7.05 1.60 8.80
C TYR A 100 7.59 2.90 9.44
N ASN A 101 7.87 3.92 8.62
CA ASN A 101 8.35 5.23 9.08
C ASN A 101 7.25 6.11 9.69
N GLN A 102 5.98 5.76 9.50
CA GLN A 102 4.82 6.46 10.06
C GLN A 102 4.19 5.69 11.23
N LEU A 103 4.35 4.37 11.28
CA LEU A 103 3.66 3.52 12.24
C LEU A 103 3.99 3.86 13.70
N ASP A 104 5.28 3.97 14.08
CA ASP A 104 5.65 4.25 15.47
C ASP A 104 5.11 5.62 15.95
N PRO A 105 5.29 6.74 15.21
CA PRO A 105 4.66 8.00 15.55
C PRO A 105 3.13 7.92 15.63
N LEU A 106 2.48 7.23 14.69
CA LEU A 106 1.03 7.08 14.64
C LEU A 106 0.50 6.34 15.87
N LEU A 107 1.16 5.25 16.27
CA LEU A 107 0.80 4.46 17.44
C LEU A 107 0.93 5.29 18.73
N ARG A 108 2.04 6.02 18.90
CA ARG A 108 2.23 6.92 20.05
C ARG A 108 1.14 7.98 20.12
N ALA A 109 0.84 8.63 18.99
CA ALA A 109 -0.23 9.62 18.89
C ALA A 109 -1.62 9.03 19.19
N SER A 110 -1.81 7.73 18.94
CA SER A 110 -3.06 7.01 19.17
C SER A 110 -3.18 6.41 20.58
N GLY A 111 -2.25 6.70 21.49
CA GLY A 111 -2.28 6.26 22.88
C GLY A 111 -1.43 5.03 23.22
N PHE A 112 -0.73 4.44 22.25
CA PHE A 112 0.19 3.33 22.49
C PHE A 112 1.56 3.88 22.90
N LYS A 113 1.77 4.04 24.21
CA LYS A 113 2.97 4.70 24.78
C LYS A 113 4.29 4.13 24.26
N ASP A 114 4.36 2.82 24.07
CA ASP A 114 5.58 2.14 23.66
C ASP A 114 5.83 2.21 22.14
N GLY A 115 4.83 2.64 21.36
CA GLY A 115 4.90 2.74 19.90
C GLY A 115 4.88 1.37 19.22
N ASP A 116 5.72 1.20 18.19
CA ASP A 116 5.83 -0.08 17.49
C ASP A 116 6.76 -1.04 18.27
N VAL A 117 6.15 -2.01 18.96
CA VAL A 117 6.84 -3.01 19.78
C VAL A 117 6.33 -4.43 19.48
N ASN A 118 7.17 -5.43 19.73
CA ASN A 118 6.77 -6.82 19.58
C ASN A 118 5.82 -7.22 20.71
N ASP A 119 4.81 -8.02 20.38
CA ASP A 119 4.06 -8.80 21.35
C ASP A 119 5.00 -9.76 22.09
N LYS A 120 4.89 -9.79 23.43
CA LYS A 120 5.83 -10.55 24.29
C LYS A 120 5.69 -12.06 24.13
N LYS A 121 4.50 -12.54 23.75
CA LYS A 121 4.22 -13.98 23.65
C LYS A 121 4.72 -14.56 22.33
N THR A 122 4.43 -13.87 21.23
CA THR A 122 4.78 -14.31 19.87
C THR A 122 6.18 -13.85 19.45
N GLY A 123 6.69 -12.78 20.04
CA GLY A 123 7.95 -12.15 19.65
C GLY A 123 7.88 -11.39 18.32
N PHE A 124 6.69 -11.22 17.74
CA PHE A 124 6.45 -10.44 16.52
C PHE A 124 5.58 -9.23 16.83
N SER A 125 5.57 -8.24 15.96
CA SER A 125 4.67 -7.11 16.13
C SER A 125 3.22 -7.55 15.88
N PRO A 126 2.23 -7.03 16.64
CA PRO A 126 0.83 -7.42 16.50
C PRO A 126 0.20 -6.95 15.19
N TYR A 127 0.87 -6.09 14.43
CA TYR A 127 0.43 -5.62 13.12
C TYR A 127 1.12 -6.43 12.01
N PRO A 128 0.40 -7.17 11.17
CA PRO A 128 1.03 -7.98 10.11
C PRO A 128 1.80 -7.10 9.10
N GLY A 129 2.95 -7.57 8.62
CA GLY A 129 3.76 -6.84 7.63
C GLY A 129 3.22 -7.03 6.22
N ASN A 130 2.89 -5.94 5.53
CA ASN A 130 2.40 -5.96 4.16
C ASN A 130 3.57 -6.12 3.17
N ILE A 131 3.57 -7.21 2.39
CA ILE A 131 4.61 -7.48 1.36
C ILE A 131 4.18 -7.08 -0.06
N ASN A 132 3.14 -6.24 -0.16
CA ASN A 132 2.64 -5.63 -1.39
C ASN A 132 2.28 -6.65 -2.50
N GLN A 133 1.67 -7.77 -2.08
CA GLN A 133 1.00 -8.72 -2.95
C GLN A 133 -0.49 -8.57 -2.68
N LEU A 134 -1.24 -8.17 -3.70
CA LEU A 134 -2.63 -7.73 -3.54
C LEU A 134 -3.54 -8.58 -4.43
N VAL A 135 -4.70 -8.94 -3.91
CA VAL A 135 -5.77 -9.57 -4.68
C VAL A 135 -7.00 -8.68 -4.59
N PHE A 136 -7.62 -8.41 -5.73
CA PHE A 136 -8.83 -7.61 -5.84
C PHE A 136 -9.92 -8.41 -6.56
N LYS A 137 -11.16 -8.29 -6.07
CA LYS A 137 -12.35 -8.65 -6.83
C LYS A 137 -12.53 -7.61 -7.92
N LEU A 138 -12.46 -8.03 -9.18
CA LEU A 138 -12.31 -7.11 -10.30
C LEU A 138 -13.55 -6.23 -10.50
N GLU A 139 -14.74 -6.76 -10.19
CA GLU A 139 -16.01 -6.02 -10.21
C GLU A 139 -15.91 -4.72 -9.41
N ASP A 140 -15.69 -4.85 -8.10
CA ASP A 140 -15.60 -3.74 -7.15
C ASP A 140 -14.38 -2.83 -7.44
N TYR A 141 -13.28 -3.42 -7.91
CA TYR A 141 -12.08 -2.67 -8.25
C TYR A 141 -12.32 -1.75 -9.45
N VAL A 142 -13.01 -2.22 -10.51
CA VAL A 142 -13.36 -1.38 -11.67
C VAL A 142 -14.33 -0.27 -11.26
N GLU A 143 -15.33 -0.56 -10.44
CA GLU A 143 -16.23 0.49 -9.91
C GLU A 143 -15.47 1.59 -9.17
N LEU A 144 -14.50 1.21 -8.34
CA LEU A 144 -13.66 2.17 -7.62
C LEU A 144 -12.75 2.95 -8.56
N LEU A 145 -12.18 2.30 -9.59
CA LEU A 145 -11.38 3.00 -10.59
C LEU A 145 -12.22 4.06 -11.33
N GLU A 146 -13.45 3.74 -11.74
CA GLU A 146 -14.34 4.71 -12.39
C GLU A 146 -14.71 5.87 -11.46
N ALA A 147 -14.98 5.59 -10.18
CA ALA A 147 -15.31 6.62 -9.19
C ALA A 147 -14.15 7.58 -8.88
N THR A 148 -12.90 7.10 -9.04
CA THR A 148 -11.68 7.83 -8.64
C THR A 148 -10.83 8.27 -9.83
N SER A 149 -11.19 7.88 -11.04
CA SER A 149 -10.34 7.92 -12.24
C SER A 149 -8.96 7.26 -12.03
N GLY A 150 -8.91 6.25 -11.15
CA GLY A 150 -7.68 5.58 -10.70
C GLY A 150 -6.71 6.46 -9.92
N LEU A 151 -7.14 7.63 -9.42
CA LEU A 151 -6.29 8.53 -8.65
C LEU A 151 -6.05 7.98 -7.24
N MET A 152 -4.78 7.93 -6.85
CA MET A 152 -4.35 7.52 -5.51
C MET A 152 -3.97 8.73 -4.65
N PRO A 153 -4.20 8.68 -3.33
CA PRO A 153 -3.69 9.69 -2.40
C PRO A 153 -2.16 9.81 -2.49
N GLU A 154 -1.69 11.04 -2.56
CA GLU A 154 -0.27 11.35 -2.68
C GLU A 154 0.36 11.69 -1.32
N PHE A 155 1.66 11.46 -1.21
CA PHE A 155 2.49 11.88 -0.08
C PHE A 155 3.87 12.33 -0.55
N VAL A 156 4.71 12.77 0.39
CA VAL A 156 6.10 13.14 0.12
C VAL A 156 7.02 12.60 1.21
N ASN A 157 8.15 12.00 0.84
CA ASN A 157 9.15 11.49 1.79
C ASN A 157 10.53 12.16 1.58
N PRO A 158 10.66 13.46 1.92
CA PRO A 158 11.89 14.20 1.68
C PRO A 158 13.05 13.64 2.50
N LYS A 159 14.24 13.58 1.89
CA LYS A 159 15.49 13.25 2.58
C LYS A 159 16.23 14.54 2.89
N TYR A 160 16.46 14.82 4.18
CA TYR A 160 17.10 16.03 4.64
C TYR A 160 18.61 15.84 4.85
N LYS A 161 19.36 16.95 4.78
CA LYS A 161 20.80 16.98 5.04
C LYS A 161 21.12 16.70 6.52
N ASP A 162 20.27 17.20 7.41
CA ASP A 162 20.40 17.12 8.86
C ASP A 162 19.01 17.14 9.54
N ASP A 163 19.00 17.03 10.87
CA ASP A 163 17.79 16.95 11.69
C ASP A 163 17.00 18.26 11.77
N LYS A 164 17.53 19.39 11.27
CA LYS A 164 16.78 20.66 11.22
C LYS A 164 15.69 20.63 10.15
N LYS A 165 15.79 19.71 9.18
CA LYS A 165 14.80 19.49 8.11
C LYS A 165 14.48 20.75 7.27
N THR A 166 15.45 21.63 7.08
CA THR A 166 15.30 22.85 6.26
C THR A 166 15.95 22.75 4.89
N ILE A 167 16.91 21.84 4.71
CA ILE A 167 17.64 21.63 3.45
C ILE A 167 17.51 20.18 3.01
N PHE A 168 17.05 19.97 1.77
CA PHE A 168 17.00 18.63 1.19
C PHE A 168 18.40 18.14 0.81
N LYS A 169 18.68 16.86 1.09
CA LYS A 169 19.87 16.15 0.64
C LYS A 169 19.84 15.86 -0.87
N LYS A 170 18.64 15.74 -1.44
CA LYS A 170 18.37 15.58 -2.88
C LYS A 170 16.96 16.09 -3.20
N PRO A 171 16.65 16.52 -4.44
CA PRO A 171 15.31 16.93 -4.82
C PRO A 171 14.24 15.90 -4.41
N THR A 172 13.11 16.37 -3.88
CA THR A 172 11.96 15.52 -3.53
C THR A 172 10.89 15.60 -4.60
N ARG A 173 9.93 14.67 -4.58
CA ARG A 173 8.78 14.61 -5.49
C ARG A 173 7.57 14.01 -4.76
N LEU A 174 6.37 14.22 -5.28
CA LEU A 174 5.18 13.52 -4.81
C LEU A 174 5.30 12.02 -5.08
N GLU A 175 4.70 11.20 -4.23
CA GLU A 175 4.69 9.75 -4.33
C GLU A 175 3.28 9.21 -4.09
N CYS A 176 2.96 8.11 -4.74
CA CYS A 176 1.74 7.33 -4.49
C CYS A 176 2.11 5.85 -4.31
N MET A 177 1.31 5.14 -3.51
CA MET A 177 1.48 3.72 -3.23
C MET A 177 0.20 2.95 -3.49
#